data_AF-A0A815RIJ8-F1
#
_entry.id   AF-A0A815RIJ8-F1
#
_cell.length_a   1.000
_cell.length_b   1.000
_cell.length_c   1.000
_cell.angle_alpha   90.00
_cell.angle_beta   90.00
_cell.angle_gamma   90.00
#
_symmetry.space_group_name_H-M   'P 1'
#
loop_
_entity.id
_entity.type
_entity.pdbx_description
1 polymer ?
#
loop_
_entity_poly.entity_id
_entity_poly.type
_entity_poly.pdbx_seq_one_letter_code
_entity_poly.pdbx_strand_id
1 'polypeptide(L)'
;MANIDEPIYLACRRALGLDGSSEISGLLSNVQDIDALTDHVINVVRTKLREQNSIRDVIIFVRPFVELFMDSTNAPRMYTINKLLKNMVEFHPALAKPFAEGILQHPRMNFTLPALIWNSAMDLLQYLVRFPDYKGIRDIFKLLLEKVQVLMSHTPLQDIEKVFKFYTLVALIMNPDNNLQLSYFIQNEIKQTLPWGKPESPYPPCFSSLLLKFIDSFRPTAQLVSITGRDMLYPIVGYSNYASILWRLHYAKLKFHQTAPLPFDRAQVQPQTELFCYVIKQLNSRDLAFSLVGIARNVKQRITAIEESLADLLIWNIFETNKIQEFEGQLHLWTVTAHIVLVYVQNVCITLSGILSTINIKIASLSGPLYGIGRDWLMWLIGQMLCHVLNKNHVKATWPDYLILLDLIRILYPDNQSLPEPDYRDFQSVVSIAAASNWYFLTTRVIPAIVASPHST
;
A
#
# COMPACT_ATOMS: atom_id res chain seq x y z
N MET A 1 20.90 -27.18 32.18
CA MET A 1 20.92 -25.82 31.60
C MET A 1 21.32 -24.88 32.72
N ALA A 2 22.63 -24.70 32.90
CA ALA A 2 23.18 -23.88 33.98
C ALA A 2 23.19 -22.41 33.55
N ASN A 3 22.79 -21.54 34.47
CA ASN A 3 22.65 -20.09 34.33
C ASN A 3 24.05 -19.45 34.29
N ILE A 4 24.63 -19.28 33.09
CA ILE A 4 26.04 -18.87 32.91
C ILE A 4 26.30 -17.37 33.23
N ASP A 5 25.25 -16.58 33.49
CA ASP A 5 25.34 -15.11 33.58
C ASP A 5 25.06 -14.50 34.96
N GLU A 6 24.69 -15.34 35.92
CA GLU A 6 24.44 -14.94 37.31
C GLU A 6 25.65 -14.20 37.95
N PRO A 7 26.93 -14.60 37.77
CA PRO A 7 28.05 -13.98 38.49
C PRO A 7 28.35 -12.52 38.10
N ILE A 8 28.29 -12.16 36.81
CA ILE A 8 28.68 -10.83 36.33
C ILE A 8 27.54 -9.83 36.54
N TYR A 9 26.31 -10.25 36.25
CA TYR A 9 25.14 -9.45 36.53
C TYR A 9 24.98 -9.20 38.04
N LEU A 10 25.17 -10.23 38.89
CA LEU A 10 25.20 -10.02 40.34
C LEU A 10 26.39 -9.18 40.80
N ALA A 11 27.58 -9.35 40.22
CA ALA A 11 28.72 -8.48 40.56
C ALA A 11 28.42 -7.01 40.25
N CYS A 12 27.81 -6.72 39.09
CA CYS A 12 27.38 -5.38 38.72
C CYS A 12 26.25 -4.88 39.64
N ARG A 13 25.26 -5.72 39.98
CA ARG A 13 24.18 -5.35 40.91
C ARG A 13 24.68 -5.05 42.32
N ARG A 14 25.58 -5.88 42.86
CA ARG A 14 26.20 -5.70 44.18
C ARG A 14 27.03 -4.44 44.21
N ALA A 15 27.83 -4.22 43.17
CA ALA A 15 28.70 -3.06 43.11
C ALA A 15 27.94 -1.74 42.86
N LEU A 16 26.75 -1.81 42.27
CA LEU A 16 25.83 -0.68 42.17
C LEU A 16 24.80 -0.63 43.33
N GLY A 17 24.96 -1.45 44.38
CA GLY A 17 24.13 -1.42 45.59
C GLY A 17 22.63 -1.72 45.38
N LEU A 18 22.25 -2.62 44.46
CA LEU A 18 20.84 -3.02 44.26
C LEU A 18 20.34 -4.11 45.20
N ASP A 19 21.26 -4.88 45.76
CA ASP A 19 20.90 -5.86 46.76
C ASP A 19 20.86 -5.07 48.07
N GLY A 20 19.69 -5.00 48.70
CA GLY A 20 19.37 -4.12 49.84
C GLY A 20 20.18 -4.34 51.12
N SER A 21 21.43 -4.81 51.04
CA SER A 21 22.41 -4.78 52.11
C SER A 21 22.82 -3.33 52.39
N SER A 22 22.36 -2.83 53.52
CA SER A 22 22.62 -1.51 54.10
C SER A 22 24.10 -1.18 54.36
N GLU A 23 25.04 -2.08 54.06
CA GLU A 23 26.47 -1.92 54.33
C GLU A 23 27.28 -1.33 53.14
N ILE A 24 26.73 -1.32 51.92
CA ILE A 24 27.46 -0.81 50.72
C ILE A 24 27.03 0.61 50.34
N SER A 25 25.98 1.15 50.96
CA SER A 25 25.53 2.54 50.74
C SER A 25 26.59 3.59 51.08
N GLY A 26 27.60 3.24 51.89
CA GLY A 26 28.74 4.10 52.22
C GLY A 26 29.88 4.12 51.19
N LEU A 27 30.01 3.08 50.35
CA LEU A 27 31.15 2.91 49.42
C LEU A 27 30.96 3.63 48.07
N LEU A 28 29.74 4.06 47.75
CA LEU A 28 29.43 4.76 46.48
C LEU A 28 29.51 6.30 46.58
N SER A 29 30.15 6.82 47.63
CA SER A 29 30.40 8.27 47.78
C SER A 29 31.67 8.75 47.07
N ASN A 30 32.59 7.84 46.70
CA ASN A 30 33.88 8.19 46.10
C ASN A 30 33.94 7.79 44.61
N VAL A 31 34.16 8.78 43.75
CA VAL A 31 34.30 8.63 42.29
C VAL A 31 35.46 7.71 41.89
N GLN A 32 36.49 7.55 42.74
CA GLN A 32 37.67 6.73 42.49
C GLN A 32 37.40 5.21 42.57
N ASP A 33 36.49 4.75 43.44
CA ASP A 33 36.15 3.33 43.57
C ASP A 33 35.27 2.84 42.40
N ILE A 34 34.52 3.76 41.80
CA ILE A 34 33.68 3.49 40.61
C ILE A 34 34.56 3.20 39.39
N ASP A 35 35.66 3.92 39.20
CA ASP A 35 36.53 3.72 38.03
C ASP A 35 37.26 2.38 38.11
N ALA A 36 37.78 2.00 39.28
CA ALA A 36 38.40 0.69 39.50
C ALA A 36 37.41 -0.47 39.31
N LEU A 37 36.16 -0.30 39.76
CA LEU A 37 35.09 -1.25 39.53
C LEU A 37 34.71 -1.35 38.05
N THR A 38 34.60 -0.22 37.36
CA THR A 38 34.29 -0.17 35.92
C THR A 38 35.37 -0.91 35.15
N ASP A 39 36.65 -0.71 35.48
CA ASP A 39 37.79 -1.42 34.89
C ASP A 39 37.80 -2.92 35.20
N HIS A 40 37.41 -3.32 36.41
CA HIS A 40 37.26 -4.73 36.78
C HIS A 40 36.14 -5.41 35.98
N VAL A 41 34.94 -4.79 35.94
CA VAL A 41 33.82 -5.30 35.14
C VAL A 41 34.20 -5.35 33.66
N ILE A 42 34.83 -4.31 33.12
CA ILE A 42 35.34 -4.30 31.74
C ILE A 42 36.28 -5.49 31.53
N ASN A 43 37.26 -5.72 32.40
CA ASN A 43 38.21 -6.83 32.21
C ASN A 43 37.54 -8.22 32.26
N VAL A 44 36.54 -8.43 33.12
CA VAL A 44 35.75 -9.66 33.18
C VAL A 44 34.87 -9.83 31.93
N VAL A 45 34.32 -8.74 31.43
CA VAL A 45 33.55 -8.72 30.18
C VAL A 45 34.47 -8.98 28.98
N ARG A 46 35.69 -8.45 28.98
CA ARG A 46 36.70 -8.68 27.93
C ARG A 46 37.09 -10.15 27.82
N THR A 47 37.31 -10.83 28.95
CA THR A 47 37.63 -12.27 28.95
C THR A 47 36.46 -13.10 28.44
N LYS A 48 35.22 -12.82 28.89
CA LYS A 48 34.04 -13.54 28.39
C LYS A 48 33.73 -13.26 26.91
N LEU A 49 33.87 -12.03 26.43
CA LEU A 49 33.65 -11.70 25.02
C LEU A 49 34.66 -12.39 24.09
N ARG A 50 35.88 -12.67 24.58
CA ARG A 50 36.87 -13.48 23.84
C ARG A 50 36.50 -14.96 23.75
N GLU A 51 35.72 -15.46 24.71
CA GLU A 51 35.27 -16.85 24.76
C GLU A 51 33.98 -17.09 23.95
N GLN A 52 33.21 -16.04 23.66
CA GLN A 52 31.95 -16.15 22.91
C GLN A 52 32.15 -16.04 21.39
N ASN A 53 31.93 -17.15 20.69
CA ASN A 53 32.06 -17.25 19.23
C ASN A 53 30.74 -17.00 18.47
N SER A 54 29.61 -16.79 19.14
CA SER A 54 28.28 -16.70 18.52
C SER A 54 27.53 -15.40 18.86
N ILE A 55 26.89 -14.80 17.85
CA ILE A 55 26.03 -13.61 17.98
C ILE A 55 24.88 -13.84 18.98
N ARG A 56 24.40 -15.08 19.14
CA ARG A 56 23.33 -15.38 20.11
C ARG A 56 23.79 -15.19 21.55
N ASP A 57 25.03 -15.52 21.86
CA ASP A 57 25.55 -15.44 23.22
C ASP A 57 25.75 -13.96 23.62
N VAL A 58 26.08 -13.11 22.65
CA VAL A 58 26.18 -11.65 22.80
C VAL A 58 24.83 -11.00 23.15
N ILE A 59 23.72 -11.47 22.57
CA ILE A 59 22.37 -10.94 22.87
C ILE A 59 21.94 -11.31 24.29
N ILE A 60 22.19 -12.55 24.70
CA ILE A 60 21.92 -13.03 26.06
C ILE A 60 22.72 -12.21 27.07
N PHE A 61 23.98 -11.91 26.74
CA PHE A 61 24.86 -11.10 27.56
C PHE A 61 24.40 -9.64 27.72
N VAL A 62 23.76 -9.04 26.71
CA VAL A 62 23.33 -7.63 26.72
C VAL A 62 22.08 -7.38 27.55
N ARG A 63 21.13 -8.33 27.56
CA ARG A 63 19.81 -8.15 28.20
C ARG A 63 19.88 -7.72 29.68
N PRO A 64 20.70 -8.34 30.55
CA PRO A 64 20.73 -7.97 31.97
C PRO A 64 21.25 -6.55 32.21
N PHE A 65 22.14 -6.04 31.36
CA PHE A 65 22.64 -4.67 31.46
C PHE A 65 21.59 -3.64 31.01
N VAL A 66 20.77 -3.97 30.02
CA VAL A 66 19.64 -3.12 29.61
C VAL A 66 18.59 -3.09 30.73
N GLU A 67 18.28 -4.22 31.37
CA GLU A 67 17.39 -4.27 32.53
C GLU A 67 17.93 -3.42 33.69
N LEU A 68 19.23 -3.57 34.01
CA LEU A 68 19.92 -2.79 35.03
C LEU A 68 19.85 -1.27 34.77
N PHE A 69 20.01 -0.88 33.51
CA PHE A 69 19.88 0.51 33.08
C PHE A 69 18.45 1.02 33.27
N MET A 70 17.45 0.26 32.83
CA MET A 70 16.03 0.65 32.89
C MET A 70 15.44 0.64 34.31
N ASP A 71 16.02 -0.13 35.25
CA ASP A 71 15.62 -0.18 36.66
C ASP A 71 16.28 0.91 37.52
N SER A 72 17.24 1.67 36.98
CA SER A 72 17.97 2.64 37.78
C SER A 72 17.17 3.92 38.03
N THR A 73 17.03 4.29 39.31
CA THR A 73 16.24 5.45 39.76
C THR A 73 17.10 6.67 40.15
N ASN A 74 18.41 6.48 40.32
CA ASN A 74 19.32 7.50 40.86
C ASN A 74 20.29 8.05 39.78
N ALA A 75 20.50 9.37 39.74
CA ALA A 75 21.29 10.05 38.72
C ALA A 75 22.80 9.67 38.70
N PRO A 76 23.53 9.59 39.82
CA PRO A 76 24.95 9.20 39.83
C PRO A 76 25.12 7.75 39.38
N ARG A 77 24.19 6.89 39.79
CA ARG A 77 24.14 5.48 39.39
C ARG A 77 23.90 5.33 37.88
N MET A 78 22.97 6.11 37.32
CA MET A 78 22.72 6.16 35.89
C MET A 78 23.97 6.60 35.11
N TYR A 79 24.68 7.61 35.62
CA TYR A 79 25.94 8.07 35.04
C TYR A 79 26.99 6.95 35.02
N THR A 80 27.16 6.21 36.12
CA THR A 80 28.08 5.06 36.19
C THR A 80 27.73 3.96 35.19
N ILE A 81 26.44 3.58 35.10
CA ILE A 81 25.98 2.55 34.15
C ILE A 81 26.22 3.03 32.72
N ASN A 82 25.91 4.29 32.40
CA ASN A 82 26.19 4.87 31.09
C ASN A 82 27.68 4.84 30.75
N LYS A 83 28.56 5.19 31.70
CA LYS A 83 30.01 5.13 31.51
C LYS A 83 30.48 3.71 31.24
N LEU A 84 29.99 2.74 32.02
CA LEU A 84 30.29 1.32 31.83
C LEU A 84 29.88 0.83 30.43
N LEU A 85 28.64 1.11 30.02
CA LEU A 85 28.11 0.70 28.72
C LEU A 85 28.89 1.31 27.55
N LYS A 86 29.24 2.60 27.64
CA LYS A 86 30.07 3.27 26.64
C LYS A 86 31.44 2.59 26.52
N ASN A 87 32.12 2.35 27.64
CA ASN A 87 33.43 1.70 27.64
C ASN A 87 33.37 0.26 27.09
N MET A 88 32.30 -0.49 27.35
CA MET A 88 32.10 -1.82 26.78
C MET A 88 31.98 -1.77 25.25
N VAL A 89 31.28 -0.76 24.72
CA VAL A 89 31.12 -0.58 23.27
C VAL A 89 32.40 -0.08 22.62
N GLU A 90 33.17 0.79 23.28
CA GLU A 90 34.50 1.19 22.79
C GLU A 90 35.45 0.00 22.67
N PHE A 91 35.37 -0.96 23.61
CA PHE A 91 36.15 -2.19 23.54
C PHE A 91 35.65 -3.17 22.47
N HIS A 92 34.34 -3.31 22.34
CA HIS A 92 33.71 -4.24 21.39
C HIS A 92 32.55 -3.57 20.64
N PRO A 93 32.82 -2.86 19.52
CA PRO A 93 31.83 -2.08 18.78
C PRO A 93 30.58 -2.85 18.34
N ALA A 94 30.69 -4.17 18.13
CA ALA A 94 29.55 -5.00 17.75
C ALA A 94 28.45 -5.07 18.82
N LEU A 95 28.73 -4.65 20.06
CA LEU A 95 27.73 -4.57 21.14
C LEU A 95 26.77 -3.38 20.97
N ALA A 96 27.15 -2.37 20.18
CA ALA A 96 26.37 -1.14 20.06
C ALA A 96 24.95 -1.38 19.52
N LYS A 97 24.83 -2.22 18.49
CA LYS A 97 23.52 -2.56 17.89
C LYS A 97 22.63 -3.33 18.88
N PRO A 98 23.07 -4.46 19.48
CA PRO A 98 22.29 -5.16 20.49
C PRO A 98 21.87 -4.27 21.67
N PHE A 99 22.74 -3.37 22.15
CA PHE A 99 22.38 -2.42 23.21
C PHE A 99 21.30 -1.45 22.74
N ALA A 100 21.45 -0.85 21.56
CA ALA A 100 20.48 0.09 21.02
C ALA A 100 19.11 -0.56 20.77
N GLU A 101 19.09 -1.74 20.16
CA GLU A 101 17.86 -2.53 19.94
C GLU A 101 17.23 -2.94 21.27
N GLY A 102 18.03 -3.43 22.21
CA GLY A 102 17.57 -3.83 23.54
C GLY A 102 16.90 -2.68 24.30
N ILE A 103 17.48 -1.48 24.27
CA ILE A 103 16.89 -0.28 24.89
C ILE A 103 15.56 0.09 24.20
N LEU A 104 15.54 0.15 22.87
CA LEU A 104 14.35 0.58 22.11
C LEU A 104 13.18 -0.41 22.21
N GLN A 105 13.47 -1.71 22.26
CA GLN A 105 12.47 -2.78 22.37
C GLN A 105 12.03 -3.04 23.81
N HIS A 106 12.70 -2.46 24.80
CA HIS A 106 12.35 -2.69 26.20
C HIS A 106 10.89 -2.28 26.49
N PRO A 107 10.08 -3.10 27.20
CA PRO A 107 8.64 -2.82 27.42
C PRO A 107 8.36 -1.49 28.13
N ARG A 108 9.28 -1.05 29.01
CA ARG A 108 9.18 0.24 29.71
C ARG A 108 9.62 1.45 28.88
N MET A 109 10.19 1.24 27.70
CA MET A 109 10.67 2.32 26.82
C MET A 109 9.48 3.00 26.12
N ASN A 110 8.79 3.85 26.88
CA ASN A 110 7.63 4.64 26.47
C ASN A 110 7.70 6.05 27.11
N PHE A 111 6.80 6.94 26.72
CA PHE A 111 6.81 8.34 27.19
C PHE A 111 6.46 8.52 28.67
N THR A 112 5.87 7.50 29.33
CA THR A 112 5.57 7.51 30.77
C THR A 112 6.82 7.33 31.64
N LEU A 113 7.94 6.91 31.03
CA LEU A 113 9.22 6.76 31.72
C LEU A 113 9.70 8.10 32.32
N PRO A 114 10.32 8.11 33.52
CA PRO A 114 10.89 9.33 34.10
C PRO A 114 11.86 10.03 33.14
N ALA A 115 11.80 11.37 33.09
CA ALA A 115 12.62 12.19 32.18
C ALA A 115 14.12 11.92 32.33
N LEU A 116 14.59 11.68 33.55
CA LEU A 116 16.00 11.34 33.83
C LEU A 116 16.46 10.08 33.05
N ILE A 117 15.65 9.02 33.07
CA ILE A 117 15.97 7.74 32.41
C ILE A 117 15.81 7.89 30.90
N TRP A 118 14.75 8.55 30.46
CA TRP A 118 14.51 8.81 29.04
C TRP A 118 15.66 9.61 28.39
N ASN A 119 16.04 10.73 28.99
CA ASN A 119 17.11 11.58 28.48
C ASN A 119 18.44 10.84 28.46
N SER A 120 18.74 10.09 29.53
CA SER A 120 19.93 9.24 29.60
C SER A 120 19.96 8.17 28.51
N ALA A 121 18.81 7.54 28.24
CA ALA A 121 18.67 6.55 27.18
C ALA A 121 18.90 7.17 25.79
N MET A 122 18.33 8.36 25.54
CA MET A 122 18.53 9.07 24.27
C MET A 122 19.99 9.50 24.07
N ASP A 123 20.64 10.00 25.12
CA ASP A 123 22.05 10.40 25.05
C ASP A 123 22.98 9.18 24.84
N LEU A 124 22.64 8.03 25.43
CA LEU A 124 23.33 6.77 25.17
C LEU A 124 23.09 6.32 23.71
N LEU A 125 21.85 6.32 23.22
CA LEU A 125 21.52 5.94 21.84
C LEU A 125 22.23 6.82 20.80
N GLN A 126 22.33 8.14 21.03
CA GLN A 126 23.08 9.06 20.17
C GLN A 126 24.57 8.71 20.07
N TYR A 127 25.13 8.15 21.15
CA TYR A 127 26.50 7.64 21.15
C TYR A 127 26.59 6.28 20.43
N LEU A 128 25.68 5.35 20.74
CA LEU A 128 25.68 3.98 20.20
C LEU A 128 25.50 3.92 18.69
N VAL A 129 24.71 4.83 18.10
CA VAL A 129 24.45 4.86 16.65
C VAL A 129 25.69 5.04 15.78
N ARG A 130 26.82 5.48 16.35
CA ARG A 130 28.07 5.74 15.60
C ARG A 130 28.87 4.49 15.23
N PHE A 131 28.59 3.35 15.88
CA PHE A 131 29.40 2.13 15.76
C PHE A 131 28.85 1.06 14.80
N PRO A 132 27.52 0.84 14.69
CA PRO A 132 26.96 -0.16 13.78
C PRO A 132 27.24 0.16 12.31
N ASP A 133 27.20 -0.88 11.48
CA ASP A 133 27.20 -0.70 10.03
C ASP A 133 25.89 -0.07 9.54
N TYR A 134 25.86 0.37 8.29
CA TYR A 134 24.68 1.02 7.71
C TYR A 134 23.41 0.15 7.78
N LYS A 135 23.55 -1.19 7.75
CA LYS A 135 22.42 -2.13 7.92
C LYS A 135 21.91 -2.12 9.36
N GLY A 136 22.80 -2.17 10.34
CA GLY A 136 22.45 -2.05 11.76
C GLY A 136 21.77 -0.72 12.08
N ILE A 137 22.25 0.38 11.51
CA ILE A 137 21.62 1.70 11.69
C ILE A 137 20.22 1.74 11.06
N ARG A 138 20.02 1.11 9.89
CA ARG A 138 18.70 0.97 9.28
C ARG A 138 17.72 0.22 10.19
N ASP A 139 18.17 -0.88 10.81
CA ASP A 139 17.33 -1.67 11.72
C ASP A 139 16.97 -0.86 12.98
N ILE A 140 17.92 -0.14 13.56
CA ILE A 140 17.69 0.79 14.69
C ILE A 140 16.73 1.91 14.29
N PHE A 141 16.90 2.49 13.09
CA PHE A 141 16.06 3.57 12.58
C PHE A 141 14.61 3.12 12.40
N LYS A 142 14.38 1.89 11.92
CA LYS A 142 13.04 1.31 11.83
C LYS A 142 12.34 1.27 13.19
N LEU A 143 13.03 0.81 14.25
CA LEU A 143 12.49 0.80 15.61
C LEU A 143 12.17 2.21 16.13
N LEU A 144 13.00 3.20 15.80
CA LEU A 144 12.73 4.60 16.13
C LEU A 144 11.46 5.10 15.41
N LEU A 145 11.29 4.79 14.12
CA LEU A 145 10.08 5.16 13.36
C LEU A 145 8.81 4.51 13.93
N GLU A 146 8.87 3.26 14.39
CA GLU A 146 7.75 2.60 15.07
C GLU A 146 7.35 3.36 16.36
N LYS A 147 8.33 3.89 17.11
CA LYS A 147 8.05 4.76 18.27
C LYS A 147 7.51 6.13 17.87
N VAL A 148 7.96 6.69 16.75
CA VAL A 148 7.39 7.92 16.16
C VAL A 148 5.92 7.70 15.78
N GLN A 149 5.56 6.52 15.27
CA GLN A 149 4.18 6.17 14.97
C GLN A 149 3.30 6.14 16.23
N VAL A 150 3.82 5.61 17.35
CA VAL A 150 3.09 5.64 18.63
C VAL A 150 2.82 7.07 19.10
N LEU A 151 3.70 8.02 18.82
CA LEU A 151 3.48 9.44 19.12
C LEU A 151 2.37 10.10 18.30
N MET A 152 1.93 9.50 17.18
CA MET A 152 0.85 10.06 16.36
C MET A 152 -0.49 10.12 17.09
N SER A 153 -0.71 9.30 18.12
CA SER A 153 -1.99 9.26 18.87
C SER A 153 -2.04 10.27 20.03
N HIS A 154 -0.92 10.50 20.73
CA HIS A 154 -0.86 11.43 21.87
C HIS A 154 0.53 12.04 22.01
N THR A 155 0.68 13.34 21.75
CA THR A 155 1.87 14.11 22.17
C THR A 155 1.55 14.84 23.47
N PRO A 156 2.01 14.37 24.64
CA PRO A 156 1.78 15.09 25.89
C PRO A 156 2.61 16.39 25.91
N LEU A 157 1.92 17.54 26.00
CA LEU A 157 2.54 18.87 26.10
C LEU A 157 3.49 19.03 27.31
N GLN A 158 3.38 18.14 28.30
CA GLN A 158 4.20 18.15 29.51
C GLN A 158 5.60 17.53 29.31
N ASP A 159 5.81 16.77 28.22
CA ASP A 159 7.05 16.01 27.97
C ASP A 159 7.86 16.54 26.77
N ILE A 160 7.77 17.85 26.49
CA ILE A 160 8.45 18.49 25.33
C ILE A 160 9.94 18.18 25.30
N GLU A 161 10.61 18.17 26.46
CA GLU A 161 12.04 17.88 26.56
C GLU A 161 12.38 16.45 26.09
N LYS A 162 11.56 15.47 26.50
CA LYS A 162 11.71 14.07 26.07
C LYS A 162 11.54 13.94 24.55
N VAL A 163 10.53 14.62 24.01
CA VAL A 163 10.27 14.66 22.56
C VAL A 163 11.43 15.32 21.82
N PHE A 164 12.01 16.40 22.37
CA PHE A 164 13.15 17.10 21.75
C PHE A 164 14.43 16.25 21.71
N LYS A 165 14.75 15.52 22.79
CA LYS A 165 15.88 14.59 22.81
C LYS A 165 15.71 13.45 21.81
N PHE A 166 14.49 12.93 21.70
CA PHE A 166 14.15 11.92 20.71
C PHE A 166 14.23 12.47 19.27
N TYR A 167 13.73 13.68 19.05
CA TYR A 167 13.84 14.39 17.77
C TYR A 167 15.29 14.56 17.33
N THR A 168 16.18 14.96 18.26
CA THR A 168 17.61 15.12 17.99
C THR A 168 18.28 13.83 17.52
N LEU A 169 17.92 12.69 18.13
CA LEU A 169 18.44 11.38 17.72
C LEU A 169 17.98 11.01 16.30
N VAL A 170 16.70 11.19 16.00
CA VAL A 170 16.15 10.92 14.66
C VAL A 170 16.79 11.84 13.61
N ALA A 171 16.91 13.14 13.92
CA ALA A 171 17.57 14.11 13.05
C ALA A 171 19.04 13.77 12.81
N LEU A 172 19.75 13.24 13.82
CA LEU A 172 21.14 12.79 13.69
C LEU A 172 21.26 11.64 12.68
N ILE A 173 20.37 10.65 12.74
CA ILE A 173 20.38 9.52 11.79
C ILE A 173 19.99 9.97 10.38
N MET A 174 19.04 10.90 10.27
CA MET A 174 18.53 11.39 8.99
C MET A 174 19.46 12.38 8.29
N ASN A 175 20.41 13.00 9.01
CA ASN A 175 21.31 13.98 8.42
C ASN A 175 22.30 13.31 7.46
N PRO A 176 22.26 13.63 6.15
CA PRO A 176 23.20 13.08 5.17
C PRO A 176 24.66 13.36 5.51
N ASP A 177 24.96 14.51 6.14
CA ASP A 177 26.34 14.91 6.46
C ASP A 177 27.01 13.97 7.46
N ASN A 178 26.22 13.27 8.27
CA ASN A 178 26.73 12.31 9.25
C ASN A 178 27.16 10.97 8.62
N ASN A 179 26.80 10.70 7.36
CA ASN A 179 27.17 9.50 6.60
C ASN A 179 26.92 8.16 7.31
N LEU A 180 25.90 8.10 8.18
CA LEU A 180 25.55 6.90 8.94
C LEU A 180 24.90 5.81 8.07
N GLN A 181 24.09 6.22 7.10
CA GLN A 181 23.48 5.34 6.10
C GLN A 181 23.11 6.12 4.84
N LEU A 182 22.88 5.41 3.74
CA LEU A 182 22.39 6.03 2.50
C LEU A 182 21.00 6.64 2.71
N SER A 183 20.83 7.90 2.30
CA SER A 183 19.57 8.63 2.43
C SER A 183 18.39 7.92 1.75
N TYR A 184 18.64 7.16 0.69
CA TYR A 184 17.62 6.35 0.02
C TYR A 184 17.04 5.24 0.93
N PHE A 185 17.85 4.64 1.81
CA PHE A 185 17.35 3.64 2.76
C PHE A 185 16.46 4.28 3.83
N ILE A 186 16.85 5.46 4.33
CA ILE A 186 16.04 6.24 5.28
C ILE A 186 14.64 6.50 4.68
N GLN A 187 14.59 6.95 3.43
CA GLN A 187 13.33 7.20 2.74
C GLN A 187 12.46 5.94 2.61
N ASN A 188 13.07 4.80 2.27
CA ASN A 188 12.36 3.54 2.14
C ASN A 188 11.73 3.11 3.48
N GLU A 189 12.49 3.20 4.59
CA GLU A 189 11.98 2.88 5.93
C GLU A 189 10.85 3.83 6.35
N ILE A 190 10.97 5.14 6.07
CA ILE A 190 9.89 6.12 6.32
C ILE A 190 8.61 5.71 5.58
N LYS A 191 8.71 5.35 4.30
CA LYS A 191 7.54 4.96 3.49
C LYS A 191 6.89 3.65 3.95
N GLN A 192 7.68 2.70 4.46
CA GLN A 192 7.18 1.40 4.91
C GLN A 192 6.52 1.45 6.29
N THR A 193 7.09 2.24 7.20
CA THR A 193 6.67 2.27 8.61
C THR A 193 5.60 3.33 8.87
N LEU A 194 5.74 4.51 8.27
CA LEU A 194 4.78 5.61 8.44
C LEU A 194 3.73 5.60 7.32
N PRO A 195 2.49 6.05 7.59
CA PRO A 195 1.41 6.09 6.61
C PRO A 195 1.67 7.15 5.51
N TRP A 196 2.57 6.82 4.57
CA TRP A 196 2.97 7.68 3.48
C TRP A 196 1.83 7.94 2.48
N GLY A 197 1.59 9.21 2.17
CA GLY A 197 0.70 9.60 1.06
C GLY A 197 -0.78 9.33 1.30
N LYS A 198 -1.19 9.05 2.54
CA LYS A 198 -2.60 9.02 2.94
C LYS A 198 -2.99 10.41 3.46
N PRO A 199 -3.97 11.09 2.84
CA PRO A 199 -4.44 12.40 3.32
C PRO A 199 -4.98 12.36 4.75
N GLU A 200 -5.38 11.17 5.21
CA GLU A 200 -6.02 10.92 6.52
C GLU A 200 -5.02 10.75 7.68
N SER A 201 -3.70 10.75 7.45
CA SER A 201 -2.72 10.57 8.52
C SER A 201 -1.49 11.45 8.32
N PRO A 202 -1.52 12.71 8.77
CA PRO A 202 -0.34 13.56 8.75
C PRO A 202 0.73 13.01 9.68
N TYR A 203 2.00 13.20 9.31
CA TYR A 203 3.14 12.94 10.21
C TYR A 203 2.93 13.62 11.57
N PRO A 204 3.44 13.06 12.68
CA PRO A 204 3.35 13.72 13.99
C PRO A 204 3.84 15.18 13.87
N PRO A 205 3.10 16.18 14.39
CA PRO A 205 3.44 17.60 14.17
C PRO A 205 4.90 17.94 14.51
N CYS A 206 5.43 17.36 15.59
CA CYS A 206 6.82 17.55 16.03
C CYS A 206 7.88 16.99 15.06
N PHE A 207 7.55 15.99 14.25
CA PHE A 207 8.45 15.39 13.25
C PHE A 207 8.13 15.80 11.81
N SER A 208 6.97 16.42 11.59
CA SER A 208 6.46 16.77 10.26
C SER A 208 7.45 17.55 9.42
N SER A 209 8.05 18.61 9.97
CA SER A 209 8.99 19.46 9.25
C SER A 209 10.28 18.74 8.88
N LEU A 210 10.83 17.92 9.78
CA LEU A 210 12.02 17.10 9.55
C LEU A 210 11.78 16.06 8.45
N LEU A 211 10.69 15.30 8.58
CA LEU A 211 10.33 14.24 7.64
C LEU A 211 10.01 14.84 6.26
N LEU A 212 9.16 15.87 6.19
CA LEU A 212 8.78 16.48 4.91
C LEU A 212 9.96 17.11 4.19
N LYS A 213 10.82 17.88 4.88
CA LYS A 213 12.04 18.44 4.27
C LYS A 213 12.96 17.36 3.72
N PHE A 214 13.17 16.29 4.49
CA PHE A 214 13.99 15.18 4.04
C PHE A 214 13.37 14.49 2.82
N ILE A 215 12.06 14.24 2.84
CA ILE A 215 11.33 13.62 1.73
C ILE A 215 11.40 14.49 0.48
N ASP A 216 11.13 15.79 0.60
CA ASP A 216 11.14 16.73 -0.52
C ASP A 216 12.53 16.88 -1.14
N SER A 217 13.60 16.61 -0.40
CA SER A 217 14.96 16.57 -0.95
C SER A 217 15.14 15.51 -2.06
N PHE A 218 14.28 14.48 -2.09
CA PHE A 218 14.27 13.45 -3.15
C PHE A 218 13.39 13.80 -4.34
N ARG A 219 12.71 14.96 -4.34
CA ARG A 219 11.87 15.39 -5.47
C ARG A 219 12.67 15.52 -6.78
N PRO A 220 13.89 16.09 -6.80
CA PRO A 220 14.72 16.09 -8.02
C PRO A 220 15.06 14.66 -8.49
N THR A 221 15.34 13.74 -7.56
CA THR A 221 15.61 12.34 -7.88
C THR A 221 14.38 11.65 -8.48
N ALA A 222 13.19 11.93 -7.94
CA ALA A 222 11.92 11.46 -8.51
C ALA A 222 11.74 11.97 -9.94
N GLN A 223 12.03 13.25 -10.18
CA GLN A 223 11.95 13.85 -11.51
C GLN A 223 12.92 13.19 -12.50
N LEU A 224 14.17 12.93 -12.10
CA LEU A 224 15.20 12.27 -12.95
C LEU A 224 14.79 10.88 -13.43
N VAL A 225 14.07 10.11 -12.63
CA VAL A 225 13.63 8.75 -12.98
C VAL A 225 12.21 8.71 -13.55
N SER A 226 11.66 9.87 -13.89
CA SER A 226 10.29 10.01 -14.33
C SER A 226 10.21 10.63 -15.72
N ILE A 227 9.17 10.27 -16.47
CA ILE A 227 8.90 10.84 -17.78
C ILE A 227 7.99 12.06 -17.59
N THR A 228 8.45 13.22 -18.05
CA THR A 228 7.67 14.46 -18.03
C THR A 228 6.40 14.31 -18.88
N GLY A 229 5.24 14.63 -18.31
CA GLY A 229 3.95 14.54 -19.01
C GLY A 229 3.52 13.13 -19.38
N ARG A 230 4.04 12.08 -18.72
CA ARG A 230 3.72 10.67 -19.02
C ARG A 230 2.22 10.37 -19.05
N ASP A 231 1.46 11.01 -18.18
CA ASP A 231 0.00 10.95 -18.06
C ASP A 231 -0.72 11.51 -19.29
N MET A 232 -0.08 12.42 -20.04
CA MET A 232 -0.61 13.02 -21.27
C MET A 232 -0.17 12.30 -22.54
N LEU A 233 0.73 11.31 -22.43
CA LEU A 233 1.18 10.52 -23.56
C LEU A 233 0.19 9.36 -23.76
N TYR A 234 -0.19 9.10 -25.01
CA TYR A 234 -1.10 8.02 -25.35
C TYR A 234 -0.49 7.08 -26.40
N PRO A 235 -0.55 5.75 -26.22
CA PRO A 235 -0.01 4.79 -27.16
C PRO A 235 -0.93 4.59 -28.36
N ILE A 236 -0.36 4.43 -29.55
CA ILE A 236 -1.12 4.01 -30.73
C ILE A 236 -1.40 2.50 -30.64
N VAL A 237 -2.68 2.14 -30.59
CA VAL A 237 -3.12 0.74 -30.49
C VAL A 237 -2.72 -0.03 -31.75
N GLY A 238 -2.25 -1.27 -31.58
CA GLY A 238 -1.76 -2.13 -32.67
C GLY A 238 -0.25 -2.03 -32.92
N TYR A 239 0.38 -0.87 -32.67
CA TYR A 239 1.82 -0.67 -32.88
C TYR A 239 2.63 -0.66 -31.58
N SER A 240 2.01 -0.23 -30.47
CA SER A 240 2.70 -0.02 -29.19
C SER A 240 2.87 -1.29 -28.34
N ASN A 241 2.55 -2.47 -28.87
CA ASN A 241 2.57 -3.73 -28.12
C ASN A 241 3.96 -4.10 -27.57
N TYR A 242 5.04 -3.60 -28.19
CA TYR A 242 6.42 -3.80 -27.74
C TYR A 242 6.89 -2.77 -26.69
N ALA A 243 6.20 -1.63 -26.54
CA ALA A 243 6.54 -0.57 -25.60
C ALA A 243 5.86 -0.74 -24.22
N SER A 244 5.42 -1.95 -23.90
CA SER A 244 4.53 -2.27 -22.77
C SER A 244 5.05 -1.84 -21.39
N ILE A 245 6.37 -1.83 -21.20
CA ILE A 245 6.99 -1.47 -19.92
C ILE A 245 6.72 0.00 -19.57
N LEU A 246 6.72 0.89 -20.57
CA LEU A 246 6.46 2.32 -20.38
C LEU A 246 5.01 2.61 -19.99
N TRP A 247 4.09 1.71 -20.32
CA TRP A 247 2.67 1.90 -20.12
C TRP A 247 2.10 0.99 -19.03
N ARG A 248 2.96 0.24 -18.33
CA ARG A 248 2.51 -0.76 -17.37
C ARG A 248 1.84 -0.11 -16.16
N LEU A 249 0.59 -0.52 -15.94
CA LEU A 249 -0.29 -0.16 -14.85
C LEU A 249 -0.46 -1.33 -13.88
N HIS A 250 -0.71 -1.02 -12.62
CA HIS A 250 -1.11 -1.98 -11.61
C HIS A 250 -2.60 -2.35 -11.77
N TYR A 251 -2.91 -3.63 -11.98
CA TYR A 251 -4.27 -4.08 -12.30
C TYR A 251 -5.38 -3.63 -11.35
N ALA A 252 -5.15 -3.61 -10.04
CA ALA A 252 -6.18 -3.25 -9.08
C ALA A 252 -6.40 -1.73 -8.91
N LYS A 253 -5.40 -0.90 -9.23
CA LYS A 253 -5.42 0.55 -8.92
C LYS A 253 -5.25 1.44 -10.15
N LEU A 254 -4.97 0.85 -11.31
CA LEU A 254 -4.62 1.51 -12.57
C LEU A 254 -3.50 2.56 -12.43
N LYS A 255 -2.63 2.43 -11.43
CA LYS A 255 -1.50 3.36 -11.22
C LYS A 255 -0.30 2.89 -12.01
N PHE A 256 0.53 3.81 -12.48
CA PHE A 256 1.82 3.44 -13.05
C PHE A 256 2.63 2.60 -12.07
N HIS A 257 3.32 1.58 -12.59
CA HIS A 257 4.26 0.83 -11.79
C HIS A 257 5.43 1.75 -11.37
N GLN A 258 5.65 1.85 -10.06
CA GLN A 258 6.72 2.66 -9.48
C GLN A 258 7.83 1.73 -8.99
N THR A 259 9.06 1.95 -9.45
CA THR A 259 10.22 1.13 -9.11
C THR A 259 10.80 1.44 -7.73
N ALA A 260 10.55 2.64 -7.20
CA ALA A 260 11.20 3.16 -5.99
C ALA A 260 10.23 3.93 -5.07
N PRO A 261 10.54 4.05 -3.76
CA PRO A 261 9.74 4.79 -2.78
C PRO A 261 9.96 6.31 -2.85
N LEU A 262 9.98 6.89 -4.05
CA LEU A 262 10.26 8.32 -4.26
C LEU A 262 8.98 9.18 -4.17
N PRO A 263 9.10 10.50 -3.87
CA PRO A 263 7.99 11.44 -3.82
C PRO A 263 7.60 11.85 -5.24
N PHE A 264 7.02 10.92 -5.99
CA PHE A 264 6.53 11.19 -7.34
C PHE A 264 5.42 12.23 -7.32
N ASP A 265 5.31 12.96 -8.43
CA ASP A 265 4.24 13.93 -8.62
C ASP A 265 2.87 13.24 -8.65
N ARG A 266 1.84 14.02 -8.30
CA ARG A 266 0.45 13.52 -8.19
C ARG A 266 -0.01 12.83 -9.48
N ALA A 267 0.36 13.40 -10.62
CA ALA A 267 0.10 12.86 -11.95
C ALA A 267 0.55 11.40 -12.13
N GLN A 268 1.61 10.97 -11.45
CA GLN A 268 2.16 9.61 -11.56
C GLN A 268 1.64 8.65 -10.49
N VAL A 269 1.09 9.18 -9.40
CA VAL A 269 0.57 8.41 -8.27
C VAL A 269 -0.94 8.18 -8.41
N GLN A 270 -1.64 9.02 -9.17
CA GLN A 270 -3.07 8.87 -9.42
C GLN A 270 -3.37 7.69 -10.36
N PRO A 271 -4.55 7.06 -10.23
CA PRO A 271 -5.04 6.09 -11.20
C PRO A 271 -5.07 6.71 -12.62
N GLN A 272 -4.56 5.98 -13.59
CA GLN A 272 -4.51 6.36 -15.01
C GLN A 272 -5.74 5.80 -15.74
N THR A 273 -6.93 6.17 -15.25
CA THR A 273 -8.21 5.72 -15.80
C THR A 273 -8.39 6.21 -17.24
N GLU A 274 -8.02 7.46 -17.52
CA GLU A 274 -8.17 8.05 -18.86
C GLU A 274 -7.31 7.34 -19.91
N LEU A 275 -6.04 7.07 -19.61
CA LEU A 275 -5.15 6.28 -20.47
C LEU A 275 -5.73 4.89 -20.75
N PHE A 276 -6.22 4.22 -19.70
CA PHE A 276 -6.77 2.88 -19.83
C PHE A 276 -8.06 2.88 -20.67
N CYS A 277 -8.98 3.81 -20.40
CA CYS A 277 -10.18 4.03 -21.19
C CYS A 277 -9.85 4.33 -22.65
N TYR A 278 -8.89 5.21 -22.91
CA TYR A 278 -8.45 5.55 -24.26
C TYR A 278 -8.03 4.32 -25.07
N VAL A 279 -7.27 3.41 -24.46
CA VAL A 279 -6.83 2.17 -25.13
C VAL A 279 -8.01 1.24 -25.38
N ILE A 280 -8.87 1.01 -24.39
CA ILE A 280 -9.99 0.07 -24.52
C ILE A 280 -10.99 0.48 -25.60
N LYS A 281 -11.22 1.79 -25.78
CA LYS A 281 -12.15 2.33 -26.77
C LYS A 281 -11.74 2.07 -28.22
N GLN A 282 -10.50 1.64 -28.47
CA GLN A 282 -9.99 1.42 -29.83
C GLN A 282 -10.15 -0.03 -30.28
N LEU A 283 -10.24 -0.20 -31.61
CA LEU A 283 -10.25 -1.50 -32.26
C LEU A 283 -8.91 -2.23 -32.02
N ASN A 284 -8.95 -3.56 -31.89
CA ASN A 284 -7.76 -4.39 -31.64
C ASN A 284 -6.99 -4.06 -30.33
N SER A 285 -7.67 -3.44 -29.36
CA SER A 285 -7.06 -2.99 -28.10
C SER A 285 -6.66 -4.10 -27.12
N ARG A 286 -7.19 -5.32 -27.29
CA ARG A 286 -7.04 -6.45 -26.36
C ARG A 286 -5.59 -6.66 -25.91
N ASP A 287 -4.68 -6.82 -26.86
CA ASP A 287 -3.30 -7.21 -26.56
C ASP A 287 -2.57 -6.10 -25.80
N LEU A 288 -2.82 -4.84 -26.16
CA LEU A 288 -2.27 -3.69 -25.46
C LEU A 288 -2.89 -3.56 -24.07
N ALA A 289 -4.22 -3.65 -23.94
CA ALA A 289 -4.92 -3.55 -22.66
C ALA A 289 -4.44 -4.58 -21.62
N PHE A 290 -4.24 -5.83 -22.04
CA PHE A 290 -3.65 -6.86 -21.16
C PHE A 290 -2.19 -6.57 -20.82
N SER A 291 -1.43 -6.07 -21.80
CA SER A 291 -0.04 -5.68 -21.60
C SER A 291 0.10 -4.51 -20.62
N LEU A 292 -0.78 -3.51 -20.70
CA LEU A 292 -0.87 -2.39 -19.74
C LEU A 292 -1.06 -2.94 -18.34
N VAL A 293 -2.04 -3.80 -18.14
CA VAL A 293 -2.41 -4.30 -16.82
C VAL A 293 -1.45 -5.38 -16.30
N GLY A 294 -0.52 -5.84 -17.14
CA GLY A 294 0.47 -6.86 -16.80
C GLY A 294 -0.13 -8.26 -16.62
N ILE A 295 -1.28 -8.52 -17.24
CA ILE A 295 -1.95 -9.83 -17.21
C ILE A 295 -1.54 -10.62 -18.45
N ALA A 296 -1.17 -11.89 -18.25
CA ALA A 296 -0.84 -12.77 -19.35
C ALA A 296 -2.09 -13.03 -20.22
N ARG A 297 -1.90 -13.11 -21.54
CA ARG A 297 -2.98 -13.16 -22.55
C ARG A 297 -4.02 -14.28 -22.35
N ASN A 298 -3.68 -15.31 -21.57
CA ASN A 298 -4.48 -16.53 -21.40
C ASN A 298 -5.10 -16.69 -20.00
N VAL A 299 -4.92 -15.71 -19.11
CA VAL A 299 -5.49 -15.78 -17.76
C VAL A 299 -6.93 -15.28 -17.79
N LYS A 300 -7.88 -16.18 -17.56
CA LYS A 300 -9.31 -15.88 -17.39
C LYS A 300 -9.54 -15.26 -16.01
N GLN A 301 -9.20 -13.97 -15.88
CA GLN A 301 -9.41 -13.20 -14.65
C GLN A 301 -10.34 -12.02 -14.92
N ARG A 302 -11.32 -11.83 -14.04
CA ARG A 302 -12.20 -10.67 -14.04
C ARG A 302 -11.41 -9.41 -13.69
N ILE A 303 -11.54 -8.36 -14.51
CA ILE A 303 -10.88 -7.07 -14.29
C ILE A 303 -11.96 -6.00 -14.23
N THR A 304 -12.32 -5.57 -13.03
CA THR A 304 -13.39 -4.58 -12.79
C THR A 304 -13.15 -3.26 -13.52
N ALA A 305 -11.89 -2.82 -13.62
CA ALA A 305 -11.50 -1.65 -14.39
C ALA A 305 -11.93 -1.74 -15.87
N ILE A 306 -11.84 -2.91 -16.50
CA ILE A 306 -12.29 -3.10 -17.89
C ILE A 306 -13.81 -2.99 -17.97
N GLU A 307 -14.53 -3.59 -17.01
CA GLU A 307 -16.00 -3.53 -16.95
C GLU A 307 -16.47 -2.09 -16.82
N GLU A 308 -15.85 -1.31 -15.94
CA GLU A 308 -16.14 0.11 -15.74
C GLU A 308 -15.87 0.95 -17.00
N SER A 309 -14.71 0.77 -17.63
CA SER A 309 -14.33 1.50 -18.85
C SER A 309 -15.23 1.16 -20.04
N LEU A 310 -15.66 -0.11 -20.17
CA LEU A 310 -16.59 -0.51 -21.23
C LEU A 310 -18.00 -0.01 -20.96
N ALA A 311 -18.46 -0.05 -19.70
CA ALA A 311 -19.74 0.57 -19.34
C ALA A 311 -19.75 2.07 -19.68
N ASP A 312 -18.65 2.80 -19.43
CA ASP A 312 -18.51 4.20 -19.83
C ASP A 312 -18.53 4.40 -21.35
N LEU A 313 -17.87 3.51 -22.12
CA LEU A 313 -17.95 3.53 -23.58
C LEU A 313 -19.40 3.33 -24.07
N LEU A 314 -20.12 2.38 -23.49
CA LEU A 314 -21.51 2.08 -23.87
C LEU A 314 -22.44 3.25 -23.58
N ILE A 315 -22.31 3.86 -22.41
CA ILE A 315 -23.09 5.04 -22.05
C ILE A 315 -22.75 6.22 -22.96
N TRP A 316 -21.47 6.44 -23.24
CA TRP A 316 -21.05 7.48 -24.18
C TRP A 316 -21.64 7.27 -25.58
N ASN A 317 -21.64 6.03 -26.08
CA ASN A 317 -22.24 5.70 -27.38
C ASN A 317 -23.75 5.95 -27.42
N ILE A 318 -24.49 5.71 -26.34
CA ILE A 318 -25.94 6.04 -26.27
C ILE A 318 -26.14 7.54 -26.58
N PHE A 319 -25.34 8.40 -25.96
CA PHE A 319 -25.43 9.85 -26.17
C PHE A 319 -24.93 10.29 -27.55
N GLU A 320 -23.85 9.72 -28.05
CA GLU A 320 -23.35 10.04 -29.39
C GLU A 320 -24.30 9.58 -30.50
N THR A 321 -24.99 8.46 -30.31
CA THR A 321 -26.00 7.97 -31.26
C THR A 321 -27.07 9.02 -31.51
N ASN A 322 -27.48 9.76 -30.49
CA ASN A 322 -28.49 10.81 -30.61
C ASN A 322 -28.01 12.02 -31.44
N LYS A 323 -26.70 12.17 -31.66
CA LYS A 323 -26.11 13.22 -32.52
C LYS A 323 -25.97 12.78 -33.97
N ILE A 324 -25.92 11.47 -34.22
CA ILE A 324 -25.74 10.90 -35.56
C ILE A 324 -27.12 10.69 -36.18
N GLN A 325 -27.44 11.45 -37.24
CA GLN A 325 -28.73 11.32 -37.93
C GLN A 325 -28.76 10.15 -38.92
N GLU A 326 -27.60 9.78 -39.48
CA GLU A 326 -27.47 8.72 -40.48
C GLU A 326 -27.40 7.33 -39.83
N PHE A 327 -28.26 6.41 -40.28
CA PHE A 327 -28.26 5.04 -39.77
C PHE A 327 -26.94 4.30 -40.00
N GLU A 328 -26.27 4.52 -41.14
CA GLU A 328 -24.97 3.89 -41.42
C GLU A 328 -23.90 4.30 -40.40
N GLY A 329 -23.89 5.58 -39.98
CA GLY A 329 -22.99 6.07 -38.95
C GLY A 329 -23.27 5.45 -37.57
N GLN A 330 -24.56 5.29 -37.22
CA GLN A 330 -24.96 4.59 -35.99
C GLN A 330 -24.55 3.11 -36.03
N LEU A 331 -24.85 2.43 -37.14
CA LEU A 331 -24.48 1.04 -37.35
C LEU A 331 -22.97 0.82 -37.24
N HIS A 332 -22.16 1.72 -37.83
CA HIS A 332 -20.71 1.65 -37.74
C HIS A 332 -20.22 1.77 -36.28
N LEU A 333 -20.69 2.79 -35.55
CA LEU A 333 -20.34 3.01 -34.14
C LEU A 333 -20.63 1.78 -33.28
N TRP A 334 -21.84 1.24 -33.39
CA TRP A 334 -22.27 0.11 -32.59
C TRP A 334 -21.65 -1.21 -33.03
N THR A 335 -21.33 -1.39 -34.31
CA THR A 335 -20.61 -2.58 -34.80
C THR A 335 -19.18 -2.62 -34.29
N VAL A 336 -18.47 -1.48 -34.34
CA VAL A 336 -17.10 -1.37 -33.77
C VAL A 336 -17.14 -1.64 -32.27
N THR A 337 -18.09 -1.04 -31.56
CA THR A 337 -18.29 -1.25 -30.13
C THR A 337 -18.61 -2.71 -29.80
N ALA A 338 -19.47 -3.34 -30.59
CA ALA A 338 -19.80 -4.75 -30.44
C ALA A 338 -18.57 -5.62 -30.59
N HIS A 339 -17.74 -5.36 -31.59
CA HIS A 339 -16.50 -6.08 -31.77
C HIS A 339 -15.58 -5.95 -30.54
N ILE A 340 -15.40 -4.73 -30.02
CA ILE A 340 -14.58 -4.47 -28.83
C ILE A 340 -15.11 -5.26 -27.63
N VAL A 341 -16.40 -5.11 -27.29
CA VAL A 341 -17.01 -5.74 -26.11
C VAL A 341 -16.98 -7.27 -26.23
N LEU A 342 -17.35 -7.82 -27.38
CA LEU A 342 -17.40 -9.27 -27.59
C LEU A 342 -16.02 -9.92 -27.48
N VAL A 343 -14.95 -9.24 -27.91
CA VAL A 343 -13.57 -9.74 -27.73
C VAL A 343 -13.22 -9.88 -26.25
N TYR A 344 -13.60 -8.94 -25.39
CA TYR A 344 -13.31 -9.05 -23.95
C TYR A 344 -14.22 -10.05 -23.22
N VAL A 345 -15.49 -10.17 -23.64
CA VAL A 345 -16.42 -11.21 -23.14
C VAL A 345 -15.89 -12.61 -23.49
N GLN A 346 -15.39 -12.82 -24.72
CA GLN A 346 -14.81 -14.09 -25.18
C GLN A 346 -13.64 -14.59 -24.33
N ASN A 347 -12.83 -13.67 -23.82
CA ASN A 347 -11.64 -13.99 -23.03
C ASN A 347 -11.92 -14.13 -21.53
N VAL A 348 -13.19 -14.04 -21.10
CA VAL A 348 -13.62 -14.14 -19.69
C VAL A 348 -12.95 -13.08 -18.80
N CYS A 349 -12.66 -11.91 -19.39
CA CYS A 349 -12.12 -10.77 -18.65
C CYS A 349 -13.19 -9.98 -17.91
N ILE A 350 -14.45 -10.22 -18.28
CA ILE A 350 -15.62 -9.48 -17.88
C ILE A 350 -16.77 -10.45 -17.67
N THR A 351 -17.60 -10.21 -16.65
CA THR A 351 -18.87 -10.90 -16.49
C THR A 351 -20.04 -10.06 -17.03
N LEU A 352 -21.07 -10.75 -17.52
CA LEU A 352 -22.31 -10.12 -17.96
C LEU A 352 -22.96 -9.33 -16.82
N SER A 353 -23.09 -9.93 -15.62
CA SER A 353 -23.51 -9.22 -14.40
C SER A 353 -22.67 -8.00 -14.10
N GLY A 354 -21.36 -8.10 -14.24
CA GLY A 354 -20.42 -7.02 -13.93
C GLY A 354 -20.74 -5.79 -14.76
N ILE A 355 -20.71 -5.92 -16.09
CA ILE A 355 -21.08 -4.83 -17.01
C ILE A 355 -22.49 -4.33 -16.74
N LEU A 356 -23.49 -5.22 -16.72
CA LEU A 356 -24.89 -4.79 -16.62
C LEU A 356 -25.16 -4.07 -15.29
N SER A 357 -24.55 -4.51 -14.19
CA SER A 357 -24.69 -3.84 -12.89
C SER A 357 -24.06 -2.46 -12.89
N THR A 358 -22.86 -2.29 -13.46
CA THR A 358 -22.21 -0.98 -13.58
C THR A 358 -23.00 -0.04 -14.49
N ILE A 359 -23.56 -0.56 -15.59
CA ILE A 359 -24.45 0.21 -16.47
C ILE A 359 -25.70 0.64 -15.70
N ASN A 360 -26.39 -0.26 -14.99
CA ASN A 360 -27.60 0.08 -14.23
C ASN A 360 -27.34 1.20 -13.22
N ILE A 361 -26.25 1.10 -12.46
CA ILE A 361 -25.90 2.12 -11.46
C ILE A 361 -25.63 3.46 -12.13
N LYS A 362 -24.84 3.48 -13.22
CA LYS A 362 -24.49 4.72 -13.92
C LYS A 362 -25.69 5.33 -14.65
N ILE A 363 -26.53 4.53 -15.32
CA ILE A 363 -27.74 5.00 -16.00
C ILE A 363 -28.80 5.46 -15.00
N ALA A 364 -28.98 4.79 -13.86
CA ALA A 364 -29.92 5.25 -12.82
C ALA A 364 -29.54 6.63 -12.25
N SER A 365 -28.27 7.02 -12.31
CA SER A 365 -27.80 8.35 -11.92
C SER A 365 -28.03 9.44 -12.98
N LEU A 366 -28.39 9.06 -14.21
CA LEU A 366 -28.63 9.94 -15.34
C LEU A 366 -30.13 10.20 -15.52
N SER A 367 -30.51 11.38 -16.01
CA SER A 367 -31.92 11.72 -16.22
C SER A 367 -32.52 10.95 -17.41
N GLY A 368 -33.65 10.29 -17.18
CA GLY A 368 -34.35 9.38 -18.12
C GLY A 368 -34.66 9.85 -19.56
N PRO A 369 -34.96 11.14 -19.85
CA PRO A 369 -35.37 11.54 -21.20
C PRO A 369 -34.23 11.64 -22.23
N LEU A 370 -32.98 11.40 -21.84
CA LEU A 370 -31.81 11.64 -22.69
C LEU A 370 -31.33 10.41 -23.49
N TYR A 371 -31.97 9.23 -23.32
CA TYR A 371 -31.47 7.99 -23.93
C TYR A 371 -31.81 7.83 -25.42
N GLY A 372 -32.89 8.48 -25.89
CA GLY A 372 -33.26 8.54 -27.32
C GLY A 372 -33.27 7.17 -28.01
N ILE A 373 -32.71 7.11 -29.23
CA ILE A 373 -32.58 5.88 -30.04
C ILE A 373 -31.39 5.02 -29.56
N GLY A 374 -30.43 5.62 -28.85
CA GLY A 374 -29.26 4.91 -28.33
C GLY A 374 -29.59 3.75 -27.38
N ARG A 375 -30.74 3.79 -26.70
CA ARG A 375 -31.20 2.69 -25.83
C ARG A 375 -31.53 1.41 -26.61
N ASP A 376 -32.03 1.52 -27.83
CA ASP A 376 -32.41 0.38 -28.67
C ASP A 376 -31.14 -0.31 -29.17
N TRP A 377 -30.13 0.47 -29.55
CA TRP A 377 -28.81 -0.02 -29.92
C TRP A 377 -28.05 -0.69 -28.76
N LEU A 378 -28.17 -0.15 -27.54
CA LEU A 378 -27.63 -0.80 -26.35
C LEU A 378 -28.28 -2.19 -26.16
N MET A 379 -29.60 -2.28 -26.31
CA MET A 379 -30.32 -3.55 -26.23
C MET A 379 -29.91 -4.52 -27.33
N TRP A 380 -29.68 -4.04 -28.55
CA TRP A 380 -29.16 -4.84 -29.64
C TRP A 380 -27.80 -5.46 -29.28
N LEU A 381 -26.88 -4.67 -28.75
CA LEU A 381 -25.57 -5.15 -28.33
C LEU A 381 -25.66 -6.18 -27.18
N ILE A 382 -26.48 -5.91 -26.17
CA ILE A 382 -26.71 -6.84 -25.06
C ILE A 382 -27.25 -8.18 -25.58
N GLY A 383 -28.13 -8.14 -26.59
CA GLY A 383 -28.61 -9.34 -27.27
C GLY A 383 -27.47 -10.17 -27.87
N GLN A 384 -26.53 -9.51 -28.55
CA GLN A 384 -25.32 -10.18 -29.08
C GLN A 384 -24.48 -10.81 -27.97
N MET A 385 -24.31 -10.12 -26.83
CA MET A 385 -23.59 -10.67 -25.67
C MET A 385 -24.30 -11.89 -25.10
N LEU A 386 -25.63 -11.85 -24.96
CA LEU A 386 -26.45 -12.97 -24.46
C LEU A 386 -26.32 -14.20 -25.36
N CYS A 387 -26.47 -14.02 -26.67
CA CYS A 387 -26.27 -15.08 -27.65
C CYS A 387 -24.86 -15.68 -27.56
N HIS A 388 -23.85 -14.84 -27.35
CA HIS A 388 -22.47 -15.28 -27.22
C HIS A 388 -22.22 -16.12 -25.96
N VAL A 389 -22.71 -15.67 -24.80
CA VAL A 389 -22.51 -16.35 -23.51
C VAL A 389 -23.17 -17.73 -23.49
N LEU A 390 -24.36 -17.86 -24.07
CA LEU A 390 -25.13 -19.11 -24.05
C LEU A 390 -24.63 -20.15 -25.05
N ASN A 391 -24.16 -19.73 -26.23
CA ASN A 391 -23.67 -20.66 -27.25
C ASN A 391 -22.35 -21.36 -26.87
N LYS A 392 -21.60 -20.83 -25.89
CA LYS A 392 -20.25 -21.32 -25.54
C LYS A 392 -20.14 -22.08 -24.22
N ASN A 393 -21.23 -22.36 -23.48
CA ASN A 393 -21.20 -23.08 -22.19
C ASN A 393 -20.21 -22.53 -21.12
N HIS A 394 -19.61 -21.35 -21.33
CA HIS A 394 -18.48 -20.88 -20.52
C HIS A 394 -18.87 -19.99 -19.33
N VAL A 395 -20.12 -19.56 -19.25
CA VAL A 395 -20.73 -19.00 -18.05
C VAL A 395 -22.19 -19.46 -18.10
N LYS A 396 -22.64 -20.30 -17.16
CA LYS A 396 -24.09 -20.44 -16.95
C LYS A 396 -24.54 -19.05 -16.52
N ALA A 397 -25.12 -18.26 -17.42
CA ALA A 397 -25.76 -17.02 -17.02
C ALA A 397 -26.78 -17.40 -15.93
N THR A 398 -26.55 -16.84 -14.75
CA THR A 398 -27.23 -17.19 -13.51
C THR A 398 -28.49 -16.35 -13.38
N TRP A 399 -29.48 -16.81 -12.61
CA TRP A 399 -30.70 -16.06 -12.32
C TRP A 399 -30.44 -14.57 -11.96
N PRO A 400 -29.43 -14.24 -11.14
CA PRO A 400 -29.05 -12.85 -10.86
C PRO A 400 -28.67 -12.02 -12.08
N ASP A 401 -27.96 -12.59 -13.07
CA ASP A 401 -27.56 -11.87 -14.30
C ASP A 401 -28.81 -11.37 -15.06
N TYR A 402 -29.87 -12.17 -15.05
CA TYR A 402 -31.12 -11.85 -15.74
C TYR A 402 -31.97 -10.85 -14.99
N LEU A 403 -31.98 -10.88 -13.65
CA LEU A 403 -32.64 -9.84 -12.85
C LEU A 403 -32.05 -8.46 -13.13
N ILE A 404 -30.72 -8.37 -13.21
CA ILE A 404 -30.02 -7.12 -13.53
C ILE A 404 -30.43 -6.61 -14.93
N LEU A 405 -30.60 -7.51 -15.91
CA LEU A 405 -31.08 -7.13 -17.24
C LEU A 405 -32.54 -6.66 -17.24
N LEU A 406 -33.41 -7.29 -16.46
CA LEU A 406 -34.80 -6.84 -16.30
C LEU A 406 -34.87 -5.44 -15.70
N ASP A 407 -34.03 -5.17 -14.69
CA ASP A 407 -33.91 -3.84 -14.10
C ASP A 407 -33.41 -2.81 -15.11
N LEU A 408 -32.45 -3.17 -15.98
CA LEU A 408 -31.99 -2.29 -17.06
C LEU A 408 -33.11 -1.95 -18.04
N ILE A 409 -33.89 -2.95 -18.46
CA ILE A 409 -35.03 -2.74 -19.37
C ILE A 409 -36.04 -1.79 -18.74
N ARG A 410 -36.36 -1.95 -17.44
CA ARG A 410 -37.26 -1.05 -16.71
C ARG A 410 -36.75 0.38 -16.65
N ILE A 411 -35.44 0.57 -16.48
CA ILE A 411 -34.81 1.90 -16.44
C ILE A 411 -34.85 2.56 -17.82
N LEU A 412 -34.57 1.82 -18.89
CA LEU A 412 -34.48 2.35 -20.27
C LEU A 412 -35.85 2.58 -20.94
N TYR A 413 -36.86 1.79 -20.55
CA TYR A 413 -38.21 1.84 -21.08
C TYR A 413 -39.22 2.00 -19.92
N PRO A 414 -39.27 3.18 -19.28
CA PRO A 414 -40.13 3.44 -18.14
C PRO A 414 -41.62 3.63 -18.52
N ASP A 415 -41.91 3.89 -19.79
CA ASP A 415 -43.25 4.21 -20.27
C ASP A 415 -44.10 2.95 -20.46
N ASN A 416 -45.35 2.96 -19.97
CA ASN A 416 -46.37 1.95 -20.28
C ASN A 416 -46.89 2.04 -21.73
N GLN A 417 -46.21 2.79 -22.60
CA GLN A 417 -46.57 2.91 -24.00
C GLN A 417 -46.06 1.69 -24.76
N SER A 418 -46.91 1.13 -25.62
CA SER A 418 -46.50 0.03 -26.50
C SER A 418 -45.37 0.53 -27.41
N LEU A 419 -44.31 -0.27 -27.54
CA LEU A 419 -43.26 0.00 -28.51
C LEU A 419 -43.86 0.07 -29.92
N PRO A 420 -43.40 0.99 -30.78
CA PRO A 420 -43.92 1.12 -32.15
C PRO A 420 -43.70 -0.19 -32.92
N GLU A 421 -44.68 -0.56 -33.74
CA GLU A 421 -44.58 -1.78 -34.55
C GLU A 421 -43.44 -1.62 -35.57
N PRO A 422 -42.51 -2.60 -35.64
CA PRO A 422 -41.39 -2.55 -36.57
C PRO A 422 -41.85 -2.75 -38.02
N ASP A 423 -41.21 -2.05 -38.96
CA ASP A 423 -41.35 -2.34 -40.39
C ASP A 423 -40.43 -3.51 -40.77
N TYR A 424 -41.00 -4.66 -41.10
CA TYR A 424 -40.26 -5.87 -41.50
C TYR A 424 -39.46 -5.70 -42.81
N ARG A 425 -39.67 -4.61 -43.56
CA ARG A 425 -38.94 -4.29 -44.78
C ARG A 425 -37.72 -3.41 -44.52
N ASP A 426 -37.65 -2.77 -43.36
CA ASP A 426 -36.54 -1.91 -42.97
C ASP A 426 -35.55 -2.67 -42.07
N PHE A 427 -34.26 -2.57 -42.40
CA PHE A 427 -33.19 -3.17 -41.61
C PHE A 427 -33.05 -2.52 -40.23
N GLN A 428 -33.45 -1.25 -40.07
CA GLN A 428 -33.40 -0.55 -38.78
C GLN A 428 -34.30 -1.22 -37.73
N SER A 429 -35.34 -1.92 -38.17
CA SER A 429 -36.26 -2.64 -37.30
C SER A 429 -35.59 -3.73 -36.46
N VAL A 430 -34.41 -4.23 -36.87
CA VAL A 430 -33.64 -5.18 -36.05
C VAL A 430 -33.20 -4.55 -34.72
N VAL A 431 -32.95 -3.24 -34.71
CA VAL A 431 -32.53 -2.49 -33.52
C VAL A 431 -33.74 -2.18 -32.63
N SER A 432 -34.86 -1.73 -33.21
CA SER A 432 -36.06 -1.39 -32.45
C SER A 432 -36.70 -2.60 -31.74
N ILE A 433 -36.62 -3.79 -32.35
CA ILE A 433 -37.14 -5.04 -31.75
C ILE A 433 -36.14 -5.65 -30.74
N ALA A 434 -34.92 -5.11 -30.59
CA ALA A 434 -33.89 -5.75 -29.78
C ALA A 434 -34.32 -5.94 -28.30
N ALA A 435 -35.03 -4.96 -27.73
CA ALA A 435 -35.54 -5.07 -26.36
C ALA A 435 -36.56 -6.21 -26.21
N ALA A 436 -37.52 -6.29 -27.13
CA ALA A 436 -38.54 -7.35 -27.16
C ALA A 436 -37.91 -8.73 -27.45
N SER A 437 -36.91 -8.78 -28.32
CA SER A 437 -36.15 -10.00 -28.64
C SER A 437 -35.40 -10.52 -27.42
N ASN A 438 -34.73 -9.64 -26.68
CA ASN A 438 -34.05 -10.00 -25.45
C ASN A 438 -35.05 -10.51 -24.40
N TRP A 439 -36.19 -9.84 -24.23
CA TRP A 439 -37.25 -10.29 -23.33
C TRP A 439 -37.82 -11.67 -23.70
N TYR A 440 -38.15 -11.87 -24.98
CA TYR A 440 -38.62 -13.15 -25.51
C TYR A 440 -37.60 -14.26 -25.29
N PHE A 441 -36.32 -13.95 -25.52
CA PHE A 441 -35.23 -14.88 -25.33
C PHE A 441 -35.06 -15.29 -23.85
N LEU A 442 -35.19 -14.35 -22.91
CA LEU A 442 -35.19 -14.66 -21.47
C LEU A 442 -36.36 -15.57 -21.08
N THR A 443 -37.57 -15.26 -21.54
CA THR A 443 -38.78 -15.99 -21.15
C THR A 443 -38.83 -17.40 -21.72
N THR A 444 -38.31 -17.62 -22.94
CA THR A 444 -38.43 -18.91 -23.63
C THR A 444 -37.24 -19.85 -23.46
N ARG A 445 -36.02 -19.32 -23.29
CA ARG A 445 -34.79 -20.15 -23.22
C ARG A 445 -34.25 -20.28 -21.81
N VAL A 446 -34.39 -19.24 -21.00
CA VAL A 446 -33.69 -19.12 -19.72
C VAL A 446 -34.57 -19.58 -18.56
N ILE A 447 -35.79 -19.06 -18.44
CA ILE A 447 -36.72 -19.44 -17.37
C ILE A 447 -36.95 -20.97 -17.36
N PRO A 448 -37.22 -21.63 -18.50
CA PRO A 448 -37.43 -23.08 -18.51
C PRO A 448 -36.17 -23.87 -18.16
N ALA A 449 -34.98 -23.40 -18.56
CA ALA A 449 -33.71 -24.07 -18.26
C ALA A 449 -33.34 -24.01 -16.76
N ILE A 450 -33.71 -22.92 -16.06
CA ILE A 450 -33.47 -22.74 -14.63
C ILE A 450 -34.47 -23.56 -13.81
N VAL A 451 -35.76 -23.56 -14.19
CA VAL A 451 -36.80 -24.36 -13.54
C VAL A 451 -36.50 -25.87 -13.67
N ALA A 452 -35.84 -26.29 -14.75
CA ALA A 452 -35.42 -27.68 -14.96
C ALA A 452 -34.17 -28.11 -14.17
N SER A 453 -33.41 -27.20 -13.53
CA SER A 453 -32.20 -27.52 -12.77
C SER A 453 -32.28 -27.11 -11.28
N PRO A 454 -33.00 -27.85 -10.42
CA PRO A 454 -33.22 -27.48 -9.01
C PRO A 454 -32.01 -27.70 -8.08
N HIS A 455 -30.82 -28.05 -8.59
CA HIS A 455 -29.65 -28.37 -7.76
C HIS A 455 -28.39 -27.62 -8.22
N SER A 456 -28.32 -26.32 -7.93
CA SER A 456 -27.05 -25.62 -7.69
C SER A 456 -27.34 -24.27 -7.02
N THR A 457 -27.73 -24.32 -5.75
CA THR A 457 -27.51 -23.23 -4.78
C THR A 457 -26.13 -23.37 -4.20
#